data_AF-A0A1Z8KTK3-F1
#
_entry.id   AF-A0A1Z8KTK3-F1
#
_cell.length_a   1.000
_cell.length_b   1.000
_cell.length_c   1.000
_cell.angle_alpha   90.00
_cell.angle_beta   90.00
_cell.angle_gamma   90.00
#
_symmetry.space_group_name_H-M   'P 1'
#
loop_
_entity.id
_entity.type
_entity.pdbx_description
1 polymer ?
#
loop_
_entity_poly.entity_id
_entity_poly.type
_entity_poly.pdbx_seq_one_letter_code
_entity_poly.pdbx_strand_id
1 'polypeptide(L)'
;GVAGHAGLFSTAKDLALFSQMMLNNGIYRWERIFKSETVKLFTSKSSFIKQSSRCFGWDSPSGKASGGVYLSDNSYGHTGFTGASLWIDPENGIFVILLTNAIHPKRASKNPAYFDWRQKLHSSVYESLGYKDKNPKLKWRKKW
;
A
#
# COMPACT_ATOMS: atom_id res chain seq x y z
N GLY A 1 -3.43 14.85 15.79
CA GLY A 1 -2.59 15.79 15.03
C GLY A 1 -3.47 16.87 14.44
N VAL A 2 -2.99 18.12 14.34
CA VAL A 2 -3.73 19.25 13.74
C VAL A 2 -3.61 19.26 12.21
N ALA A 3 -2.59 18.63 11.65
CA ALA A 3 -2.38 18.53 10.21
C ALA A 3 -2.76 17.13 9.68
N GLY A 4 -3.68 17.05 8.73
CA GLY A 4 -4.26 15.79 8.23
C GLY A 4 -3.29 14.84 7.49
N HIS A 5 -2.02 15.21 7.34
CA HIS A 5 -0.99 14.39 6.68
C HIS A 5 -0.11 13.61 7.67
N ALA A 6 -0.18 13.89 8.98
CA ALA A 6 0.61 13.22 10.01
C ALA A 6 -0.07 13.25 11.40
N GLY A 7 0.29 12.29 12.27
CA GLY A 7 -0.16 12.27 13.66
C GLY A 7 -1.57 11.69 13.87
N LEU A 8 -2.03 10.85 12.95
CA LEU A 8 -3.14 9.92 13.14
C LEU A 8 -2.59 8.57 13.63
N PHE A 9 -3.28 7.97 14.60
CA PHE A 9 -2.98 6.63 15.13
C PHE A 9 -4.18 5.73 14.85
N SER A 10 -3.91 4.46 14.56
CA SER A 10 -4.94 3.48 14.23
C SER A 10 -4.41 2.06 14.48
N THR A 11 -5.28 1.06 14.42
CA THR A 11 -4.94 -0.35 14.58
C THR A 11 -4.98 -1.09 13.24
N ALA A 12 -4.38 -2.28 13.18
CA ALA A 12 -4.49 -3.13 11.99
C ALA A 12 -5.95 -3.50 11.70
N LYS A 13 -6.77 -3.66 12.74
CA LYS A 13 -8.20 -3.96 12.61
C LYS A 13 -8.96 -2.80 11.97
N ASP A 14 -8.77 -1.58 12.44
CA ASP A 14 -9.46 -0.40 11.89
C ASP A 14 -9.04 -0.14 10.44
N LEU A 15 -7.73 -0.28 10.16
CA LEU A 15 -7.21 -0.18 8.80
C LEU A 15 -7.78 -1.28 7.90
N ALA A 16 -8.00 -2.49 8.39
CA ALA A 16 -8.63 -3.56 7.60
C ALA A 16 -10.08 -3.20 7.23
N LEU A 17 -10.84 -2.54 8.13
CA LEU A 17 -12.19 -2.06 7.80
C LEU A 17 -12.14 -0.98 6.70
N PHE A 18 -11.21 -0.04 6.83
CA PHE A 18 -10.98 0.98 5.83
C PHE A 18 -10.56 0.37 4.48
N SER A 19 -9.63 -0.58 4.48
CA SER A 19 -9.18 -1.26 3.26
C SER A 19 -10.29 -2.06 2.60
N GLN A 20 -11.11 -2.76 3.39
CA GLN A 20 -12.27 -3.48 2.86
C GLN A 20 -13.30 -2.52 2.25
N MET A 21 -13.55 -1.37 2.89
CA MET A 21 -14.41 -0.32 2.35
C MET A 21 -13.91 0.16 0.98
N MET A 22 -12.60 0.37 0.87
CA MET A 22 -11.95 0.79 -0.38
C MET A 22 -12.03 -0.29 -1.47
N LEU A 23 -11.81 -1.57 -1.14
CA LEU A 23 -12.02 -2.70 -2.05
C LEU A 23 -13.48 -2.78 -2.55
N ASN A 24 -14.42 -2.48 -1.66
CA ASN A 24 -15.85 -2.46 -1.95
C ASN A 24 -16.32 -1.14 -2.62
N ASN A 25 -15.40 -0.38 -3.24
CA ASN A 25 -15.71 0.87 -3.95
C ASN A 25 -16.51 1.89 -3.12
N GLY A 26 -16.16 2.03 -1.84
CA GLY A 26 -16.72 3.06 -0.96
C GLY A 26 -17.80 2.55 0.00
N ILE A 27 -18.12 1.25 0.00
CA ILE A 27 -19.17 0.66 0.83
C ILE A 27 -18.58 -0.22 1.94
N TYR A 28 -19.06 -0.06 3.16
CA TYR A 28 -18.77 -0.99 4.24
C TYR A 28 -20.00 -1.25 5.09
N ARG A 29 -20.31 -2.52 5.36
CA ARG A 29 -21.51 -2.96 6.09
C ARG A 29 -22.80 -2.32 5.54
N TRP A 30 -22.97 -2.37 4.22
CA TRP A 30 -24.14 -1.82 3.50
C TRP A 30 -24.27 -0.29 3.53
N GLU A 31 -23.36 0.42 4.18
CA GLU A 31 -23.32 1.88 4.21
C GLU A 31 -22.33 2.45 3.20
N ARG A 32 -22.74 3.49 2.47
CA ARG A 32 -21.86 4.20 1.53
C ARG A 32 -21.11 5.31 2.25
N ILE A 33 -19.80 5.12 2.42
CA ILE A 33 -18.90 6.10 3.02
C ILE A 33 -18.34 7.05 1.94
N PHE A 34 -17.96 6.51 0.78
CA PHE A 34 -17.51 7.28 -0.38
C PHE A 34 -18.33 6.92 -1.62
N LYS A 35 -18.53 7.90 -2.51
CA LYS A 35 -19.03 7.63 -3.87
C LYS A 35 -18.01 6.77 -4.62
N SER A 36 -18.48 5.85 -5.45
CA SER A 36 -17.63 4.99 -6.29
C SER A 36 -16.68 5.82 -7.15
N GLU A 37 -17.17 6.94 -7.67
CA GLU A 37 -16.41 7.86 -8.52
C GLU A 37 -15.30 8.55 -7.73
N THR A 38 -15.52 8.84 -6.44
CA THR A 38 -14.50 9.41 -5.56
C THR A 38 -13.39 8.41 -5.27
N VAL A 39 -13.73 7.16 -4.96
CA VAL A 39 -12.72 6.10 -4.78
C VAL A 39 -11.89 5.95 -6.04
N LYS A 40 -12.55 5.83 -7.21
CA LYS A 40 -11.90 5.72 -8.51
C LYS A 40 -10.99 6.92 -8.80
N LEU A 41 -11.46 8.14 -8.51
CA LEU A 41 -10.65 9.35 -8.68
C LEU A 41 -9.38 9.27 -7.83
N PHE A 42 -9.52 8.96 -6.53
CA PHE A 42 -8.38 8.95 -5.61
C PHE A 42 -7.33 7.89 -5.96
N THR A 43 -7.77 6.74 -6.48
CA THR A 43 -6.88 5.62 -6.82
C THR A 43 -6.37 5.66 -8.25
N SER A 44 -6.88 6.57 -9.10
CA SER A 44 -6.38 6.77 -10.47
C SER A 44 -5.04 7.49 -10.50
N LYS A 45 -4.15 7.05 -11.40
CA LYS A 45 -2.86 7.73 -11.64
C LYS A 45 -3.11 9.15 -12.14
N SER A 46 -2.44 10.11 -11.53
CA SER A 46 -2.56 11.51 -11.88
C SER A 46 -1.95 11.79 -13.26
N SER A 47 -2.71 12.42 -14.15
CA SER A 47 -2.22 12.90 -15.44
C SER A 47 -1.56 14.28 -15.36
N PHE A 48 -1.65 14.97 -14.22
CA PHE A 48 -1.16 16.34 -14.04
C PHE A 48 0.37 16.44 -14.08
N ILE A 49 1.07 15.38 -13.66
CA ILE A 49 2.53 15.32 -13.65
C ILE A 49 2.96 14.23 -14.63
N LYS A 50 3.53 14.64 -15.77
CA LYS A 50 4.07 13.71 -16.77
C LYS A 50 5.08 12.76 -16.11
N GLN A 51 4.95 11.46 -16.40
CA GLN A 51 5.79 10.38 -15.87
C GLN A 51 5.68 10.12 -14.34
N SER A 52 4.71 10.73 -13.65
CA SER A 52 4.42 10.38 -12.27
C SER A 52 3.62 9.08 -12.18
N SER A 53 4.01 8.20 -11.26
CA SER A 53 3.21 7.04 -10.87
C SER A 53 2.27 7.35 -9.68
N ARG A 54 2.12 8.60 -9.26
CA ARG A 54 1.29 8.92 -8.09
C ARG A 54 -0.19 9.05 -8.42
N CYS A 55 -1.02 8.61 -7.48
CA CYS A 55 -2.45 8.91 -7.45
C CYS A 55 -2.72 10.02 -6.43
N PHE A 56 -3.98 10.38 -6.19
CA PHE A 56 -4.30 11.45 -5.23
C PHE A 56 -4.19 10.93 -3.79
N GLY A 57 -3.04 11.20 -3.16
CA GLY A 57 -2.74 10.73 -1.81
C GLY A 57 -2.18 9.31 -1.74
N TRP A 58 -2.03 8.63 -2.87
CA TRP A 58 -1.53 7.25 -2.94
C TRP A 58 -0.30 7.11 -3.84
N ASP A 59 0.51 6.11 -3.52
CA ASP A 59 1.50 5.55 -4.42
C ASP A 59 0.87 4.49 -5.33
N SER A 60 1.49 4.22 -6.48
CA SER A 60 1.08 3.12 -7.36
C SER A 60 2.27 2.23 -7.75
N PRO A 61 2.01 0.98 -8.18
CA PRO A 61 3.06 0.02 -8.51
C PRO A 61 3.96 0.53 -9.63
N SER A 62 5.24 0.70 -9.31
CA SER A 62 6.28 1.03 -10.28
C SER A 62 7.66 0.64 -9.74
N GLY A 63 8.48 0.00 -10.59
CA GLY A 63 9.86 -0.34 -10.26
C GLY A 63 9.98 -1.16 -8.96
N LYS A 64 10.69 -0.62 -7.97
CA LYS A 64 10.93 -1.28 -6.66
C LYS A 64 9.82 -0.93 -5.65
N ALA A 65 8.57 -1.23 -6.00
CA ALA A 65 7.38 -0.93 -5.21
C ALA A 65 7.46 -1.55 -3.80
N SER A 66 6.98 -0.81 -2.80
CA SER A 66 7.10 -1.24 -1.40
C SER A 66 6.14 -2.35 -1.00
N GLY A 67 5.05 -2.54 -1.75
CA GLY A 67 4.02 -3.56 -1.50
C GLY A 67 4.26 -4.89 -2.23
N GLY A 68 5.50 -5.18 -2.61
CA GLY A 68 5.87 -6.45 -3.24
C GLY A 68 5.94 -6.42 -4.75
N VAL A 69 6.08 -7.60 -5.36
CA VAL A 69 6.24 -7.80 -6.81
C VAL A 69 5.03 -8.44 -7.49
N TYR A 70 4.00 -8.78 -6.73
CA TYR A 70 2.77 -9.42 -7.22
C TYR A 70 1.60 -8.44 -7.35
N LEU A 71 1.77 -7.18 -6.93
CA LEU A 71 0.73 -6.15 -7.05
C LEU A 71 0.26 -6.02 -8.50
N SER A 72 -1.04 -6.06 -8.71
CA SER A 72 -1.65 -5.68 -9.98
C SER A 72 -1.45 -4.21 -10.30
N ASP A 73 -1.56 -3.84 -11.57
CA ASP A 73 -1.26 -2.48 -12.06
C ASP A 73 -2.16 -1.39 -11.48
N ASN A 74 -3.39 -1.73 -11.08
CA ASN A 74 -4.32 -0.81 -10.43
C ASN A 74 -4.26 -0.84 -8.90
N SER A 75 -3.27 -1.51 -8.31
CA SER A 75 -3.04 -1.43 -6.87
C SER A 75 -2.64 -0.02 -6.44
N TYR A 76 -2.82 0.29 -5.17
CA TYR A 76 -2.41 1.56 -4.59
C TYR A 76 -2.05 1.40 -3.12
N GLY A 77 -1.17 2.26 -2.62
CA GLY A 77 -0.70 2.12 -1.24
C GLY A 77 0.05 3.34 -0.72
N HIS A 78 0.42 3.30 0.55
CA HIS A 78 1.19 4.36 1.18
C HIS A 78 2.13 3.80 2.25
N THR A 79 3.21 4.52 2.54
CA THR A 79 4.16 4.15 3.60
C THR A 79 4.27 5.23 4.65
N GLY A 80 4.45 4.82 5.90
CA GLY A 80 4.70 5.68 7.04
C GLY A 80 6.19 5.81 7.35
N PHE A 81 6.56 6.97 7.91
CA PHE A 81 7.92 7.27 8.29
C PHE A 81 8.50 6.26 9.29
N THR A 82 7.70 5.77 10.23
CA THR A 82 8.16 4.83 11.28
C THR A 82 8.27 3.39 10.80
N GLY A 83 7.77 3.04 9.61
CA GLY A 83 7.83 1.67 9.10
C GLY A 83 6.48 1.15 8.58
N ALA A 84 5.37 1.75 9.03
CA ALA A 84 4.05 1.37 8.59
C ALA A 84 3.89 1.34 7.05
N SER A 85 3.02 0.48 6.55
CA SER A 85 2.61 0.48 5.14
C SER A 85 1.25 -0.17 4.97
N LEU A 86 0.48 0.32 4.00
CA LEU A 86 -0.77 -0.26 3.54
C LEU A 86 -0.72 -0.32 2.01
N TRP A 87 -1.05 -1.47 1.44
CA TRP A 87 -1.28 -1.67 0.01
C TRP A 87 -2.61 -2.38 -0.21
N ILE A 88 -3.36 -1.94 -1.22
CA ILE A 88 -4.66 -2.48 -1.61
C ILE A 88 -4.60 -2.80 -3.09
N ASP A 89 -4.94 -4.03 -3.44
CA ASP A 89 -5.01 -4.56 -4.79
C ASP A 89 -6.48 -4.92 -5.11
N PRO A 90 -7.22 -4.03 -5.79
CA PRO A 90 -8.62 -4.25 -6.10
C PRO A 90 -8.86 -5.34 -7.14
N GLU A 91 -7.87 -5.65 -7.98
CA GLU A 91 -8.00 -6.71 -9.00
C GLU A 91 -7.95 -8.09 -8.36
N ASN A 92 -7.08 -8.26 -7.36
CA ASN A 92 -6.94 -9.50 -6.62
C ASN A 92 -7.82 -9.58 -5.37
N GLY A 93 -8.47 -8.50 -4.97
CA GLY A 93 -9.27 -8.44 -3.75
C GLY A 93 -8.43 -8.56 -2.47
N ILE A 94 -7.16 -8.15 -2.53
CA ILE A 94 -6.18 -8.31 -1.44
C ILE A 94 -5.81 -6.95 -0.86
N PHE A 95 -5.63 -6.88 0.45
CA PHE A 95 -4.88 -5.78 1.06
C PHE A 95 -3.86 -6.32 2.05
N VAL A 96 -2.74 -5.62 2.20
CA VAL A 96 -1.68 -5.97 3.14
C VAL A 96 -1.37 -4.75 3.99
N ILE A 97 -1.53 -4.94 5.31
CA ILE A 97 -1.24 -3.94 6.34
C ILE A 97 -0.03 -4.42 7.13
N LEU A 98 0.96 -3.55 7.26
CA LEU A 98 2.14 -3.78 8.07
C LEU A 98 2.34 -2.59 8.99
N LEU A 99 2.23 -2.82 10.30
CA LEU A 99 2.42 -1.80 11.33
C LEU A 99 3.66 -2.15 12.16
N THR A 100 4.73 -1.39 11.98
CA THR A 100 6.00 -1.58 12.70
C THR A 100 6.59 -0.24 13.12
N ASN A 101 7.57 -0.29 14.01
CA ASN A 101 8.44 0.83 14.34
C ASN A 101 9.89 0.51 13.97
N ALA A 102 10.18 0.54 12.67
CA ALA A 102 11.48 0.25 12.07
C ALA A 102 12.59 1.27 12.42
N ILE A 103 12.22 2.41 13.02
CA ILE A 103 13.18 3.41 13.49
C ILE A 103 13.54 3.24 14.97
N HIS A 104 12.95 2.26 15.66
CA HIS A 104 13.26 1.95 17.05
C HIS A 104 14.27 0.79 17.14
N PRO A 105 15.32 0.88 17.98
CA PRO A 105 15.67 2.03 18.82
C PRO A 105 16.39 3.16 18.07
N LYS A 106 16.94 2.90 16.88
CA LYS A 106 17.70 3.88 16.09
C LYS A 106 17.12 4.01 14.69
N ARG A 107 17.04 5.24 14.17
CA ARG A 107 16.57 5.53 12.80
C ARG A 107 17.34 4.75 11.72
N ALA A 108 18.64 4.53 11.94
CA ALA A 108 19.50 3.77 11.04
C ALA A 108 19.04 2.32 10.83
N SER A 109 18.33 1.73 11.80
CA SER A 109 17.80 0.35 11.70
C SER A 109 16.84 0.14 10.53
N LYS A 110 16.27 1.22 9.99
CA LYS A 110 15.34 1.16 8.86
C LYS A 110 16.03 0.96 7.50
N ASN A 111 17.27 1.39 7.32
CA ASN A 111 17.90 1.40 5.99
C ASN A 111 19.11 0.45 5.93
N PRO A 112 19.26 -0.39 4.89
CA PRO A 112 18.31 -0.75 3.82
C PRO A 112 17.41 -1.95 4.15
N ALA A 113 17.84 -2.75 5.13
CA ALA A 113 17.22 -3.99 5.59
C ALA A 113 15.68 -3.99 5.63
N TYR A 114 15.09 -2.96 6.25
CA TYR A 114 13.65 -2.91 6.42
C TYR A 114 12.88 -2.77 5.09
N PHE A 115 13.44 -2.04 4.13
CA PHE A 115 12.76 -1.84 2.84
C PHE A 115 12.65 -3.14 2.05
N ASP A 116 13.71 -3.95 2.09
CA ASP A 116 13.79 -5.23 1.43
C ASP A 116 12.92 -6.26 2.15
N TRP A 117 13.01 -6.31 3.47
CA TRP A 117 12.17 -7.16 4.31
C TRP A 117 10.68 -6.85 4.11
N ARG A 118 10.29 -5.58 4.10
CA ARG A 118 8.90 -5.17 3.85
C ARG A 118 8.42 -5.62 2.47
N GLN A 119 9.22 -5.40 1.42
CA GLN A 119 8.82 -5.85 0.07
C GLN A 119 8.66 -7.37 0.03
N LYS A 120 9.56 -8.12 0.68
CA LYS A 120 9.46 -9.58 0.79
C LYS A 120 8.23 -10.03 1.57
N LEU A 121 7.92 -9.39 2.69
CA LEU A 121 6.75 -9.68 3.50
C LEU A 121 5.46 -9.51 2.69
N HIS A 122 5.31 -8.36 2.02
CA HIS A 122 4.13 -8.11 1.19
C HIS A 122 4.00 -9.16 0.08
N SER A 123 5.08 -9.48 -0.63
CA SER A 123 5.09 -10.53 -1.65
C SER A 123 4.74 -11.91 -1.08
N SER A 124 5.16 -12.23 0.14
CA SER A 124 4.91 -13.53 0.78
C SER A 124 3.42 -13.76 1.05
N VAL A 125 2.63 -12.70 1.24
CA VAL A 125 1.17 -12.81 1.39
C VAL A 125 0.54 -13.33 0.09
N TYR A 126 0.95 -12.81 -1.06
CA TYR A 126 0.48 -13.28 -2.36
C TYR A 126 0.91 -14.73 -2.60
N GLU A 127 2.16 -15.05 -2.30
CA GLU A 127 2.68 -16.43 -2.43
C GLU A 127 1.90 -17.42 -1.54
N SER A 128 1.53 -17.02 -0.31
CA SER A 128 0.71 -17.86 0.58
C SER A 128 -0.72 -18.10 0.07
N LEU A 129 -1.21 -17.22 -0.80
CA LEU A 129 -2.50 -17.34 -1.46
C LEU A 129 -2.39 -18.06 -2.82
N GLY A 130 -1.20 -18.55 -3.18
CA GLY A 130 -0.96 -19.36 -4.38
C GLY A 130 -0.57 -18.58 -5.63
N TYR A 131 -0.34 -17.26 -5.54
CA TYR A 131 0.11 -16.45 -6.67
C TYR A 131 1.55 -16.81 -7.05
N LYS A 132 1.77 -17.01 -8.36
CA LYS A 132 3.07 -17.39 -8.93
C LYS A 132 3.60 -16.37 -9.94
N ASP A 133 2.69 -15.69 -10.63
CA ASP A 133 3.04 -14.74 -11.69
C ASP A 133 3.31 -13.36 -11.10
N LYS A 134 4.55 -12.90 -11.27
CA LYS A 134 4.98 -11.58 -10.82
C LYS A 134 4.58 -10.53 -11.83
N ASN A 135 4.25 -9.33 -11.36
CA ASN A 135 4.06 -8.19 -12.26
C ASN A 135 5.40 -7.85 -12.93
N PRO A 136 5.50 -7.91 -14.28
CA PRO A 136 6.76 -7.70 -15.01
C PRO A 136 7.30 -6.27 -14.89
N LYS A 137 6.46 -5.29 -14.49
CA LYS A 137 6.86 -3.90 -14.25
C LYS A 137 7.52 -3.71 -12.89
N LEU A 138 7.41 -4.70 -12.01
CA LEU A 138 7.93 -4.66 -10.65
C LEU A 138 9.23 -5.42 -10.54
N LYS A 139 10.14 -4.85 -9.74
CA LYS A 139 11.48 -5.35 -9.53
C LYS A 139 11.70 -5.58 -8.04
N TRP A 140 12.32 -6.71 -7.73
CA TRP A 140 12.87 -6.93 -6.40
C TRP A 140 13.92 -5.87 -6.08
N ARG A 141 13.92 -5.41 -4.83
CA ARG A 141 15.07 -4.73 -4.25
C ARG A 141 16.19 -5.75 -4.11
N LYS A 142 17.27 -5.55 -4.87
CA LYS A 142 18.45 -6.41 -4.84
C LYS A 142 19.45 -5.86 -3.79
N LYS A 143 19.49 -6.56 -2.65
CA LYS A 143 20.50 -6.59 -1.57
C LYS A 143 20.52 -5.50 -0.47
N TRP A 144 20.73 -6.07 0.74
CA TRP A 144 21.28 -5.57 2.00
C TRP A 144 22.62 -4.85 1.83
#